data_AF-B0CC49-F1
#
_entry.id   AF-B0CC49-F1
#
_cell.length_a   1.000
_cell.length_b   1.000
_cell.length_c   1.000
_cell.angle_alpha   90.00
_cell.angle_beta   90.00
_cell.angle_gamma   90.00
#
_symmetry.space_group_name_H-M   'P 1'
#
loop_
_entity.id
_entity.type
_entity.pdbx_description
1 polymer ?
#
loop_
_entity_poly.entity_id
_entity_poly.type
_entity_poly.pdbx_seq_one_letter_code
_entity_poly.pdbx_strand_id
1 'polypeptide(L)'
;MAKRINQSQMMKATDASSMSSMLTSAGLQASDWSNPVLYLEIPITSQVPDICPAGGPNAGSPPPQPATYDQVVYDIRPSTQDWLAPNSIHRYGRVPASDGSINPCSNPVASDTLVDAIAAEIDNTPTCPTPGVMMGKGGFQACVQGSQVNLIMRSQISDVEIHRLSSTATSRTGTSQPSPVLTATQQPGTNQIELNWQWSGALSGVTFEVNQEIPSTSQKSKIYTGSDSRNSTEMQGLAGEQHCYTVTAKVGQISSPESNKVCFTPVTVY
;
A
#
# COMPACT_ATOMS: atom_id res chain seq x y z
N MET A 1 10.15 15.04 11.46
CA MET A 1 9.80 14.30 10.22
C MET A 1 9.90 12.82 10.52
N ALA A 2 8.84 12.04 10.28
CA ALA A 2 8.90 10.59 10.43
C ALA A 2 9.79 9.99 9.32
N LYS A 3 10.80 9.19 9.69
CA LYS A 3 11.62 8.43 8.74
C LYS A 3 10.98 7.06 8.52
N ARG A 4 10.57 6.77 7.28
CA ARG A 4 9.88 5.54 6.91
C ARG A 4 10.87 4.39 6.77
N ILE A 5 10.55 3.24 7.36
CA ILE A 5 11.24 1.97 7.10
C ILE A 5 10.58 1.33 5.89
N ASN A 6 11.31 1.19 4.78
CA ASN A 6 10.77 0.67 3.53
C ASN A 6 11.41 -0.70 3.25
N GLN A 7 11.07 -1.71 4.06
CA GLN A 7 11.58 -3.07 3.92
C GLN A 7 10.43 -4.08 3.78
N SER A 8 10.56 -5.00 2.83
CA SER A 8 9.58 -6.06 2.56
C SER A 8 9.87 -7.36 3.31
N GLN A 9 11.00 -7.44 4.02
CA GLN A 9 11.31 -8.59 4.86
C GLN A 9 10.47 -8.50 6.12
N MET A 10 9.75 -9.57 6.45
CA MET A 10 9.13 -9.71 7.77
C MET A 10 10.24 -9.86 8.80
N MET A 11 10.67 -8.74 9.36
CA MET A 11 11.54 -8.72 10.53
C MET A 11 10.67 -8.68 11.77
N LYS A 12 10.85 -9.66 12.63
CA LYS A 12 10.18 -9.74 13.93
C LYS A 12 11.20 -9.40 14.99
N ALA A 13 11.04 -8.24 15.64
CA ALA A 13 11.69 -8.00 16.91
C ALA A 13 10.99 -8.83 17.99
N THR A 14 11.77 -9.56 18.78
CA THR A 14 11.28 -10.34 19.94
C THR A 14 11.49 -9.63 21.26
N ASP A 15 12.31 -8.57 21.26
CA ASP A 15 12.73 -7.79 22.41
C ASP A 15 13.27 -6.41 21.95
N ALA A 16 13.64 -5.55 22.91
CA ALA A 16 14.13 -4.21 22.60
C ALA A 16 15.46 -4.20 21.81
N SER A 17 16.31 -5.20 22.01
CA SER A 17 17.63 -5.29 21.36
C SER A 17 17.51 -5.71 19.89
N SER A 18 16.62 -6.66 19.60
CA SER A 18 16.24 -7.08 18.26
C SER A 18 15.45 -6.00 17.54
N MET A 19 14.64 -5.19 18.24
CA MET A 19 14.03 -3.97 17.68
C MET A 19 15.10 -2.96 17.24
N SER A 20 16.06 -2.63 18.09
CA SER A 20 17.14 -1.70 17.72
C SER A 20 17.95 -2.22 16.52
N SER A 21 18.21 -3.53 16.47
CA SER A 21 18.90 -4.18 15.36
C SER A 21 18.09 -4.14 14.07
N MET A 22 16.78 -4.34 14.16
CA MET A 22 15.82 -4.24 13.06
C MET A 22 15.69 -2.81 12.52
N LEU A 23 15.69 -1.80 13.40
CA LEU A 23 15.66 -0.40 13.01
C LEU A 23 16.99 0.01 12.35
N THR A 24 18.10 -0.50 12.87
CA THR A 24 19.44 -0.27 12.28
C THR A 24 19.57 -0.94 10.91
N SER A 25 19.10 -2.18 10.75
CA SER A 25 19.06 -2.86 9.45
C SER A 25 18.13 -2.17 8.46
N ALA A 26 17.11 -1.47 8.96
CA ALA A 26 16.26 -0.55 8.21
C ALA A 26 16.92 0.79 7.83
N GLY A 27 18.20 1.00 8.19
CA GLY A 27 18.93 2.23 7.90
C GLY A 27 18.63 3.39 8.85
N LEU A 28 17.96 3.13 9.99
CA LEU A 28 17.69 4.13 11.02
C LEU A 28 18.76 4.05 12.11
N GLN A 29 19.45 5.16 12.35
CA GLN A 29 20.39 5.30 13.47
C GLN A 29 19.61 5.45 14.78
N ALA A 30 20.09 4.84 15.88
CA ALA A 30 19.47 4.94 17.21
C ALA A 30 19.28 6.39 17.72
N SER A 31 20.08 7.33 17.21
CA SER A 31 19.95 8.77 17.49
C SER A 31 18.75 9.44 16.82
N ASP A 32 18.18 8.82 15.79
CA ASP A 32 17.20 9.45 14.88
C ASP A 32 15.76 9.09 15.22
N TRP A 33 15.53 8.23 16.20
CA TRP A 33 14.20 7.78 16.59
C TRP A 33 14.04 7.77 18.11
N SER A 34 12.91 8.30 18.57
CA SER A 34 12.50 8.24 19.98
C SER A 34 11.41 7.19 20.16
N ASN A 35 10.29 7.34 19.46
CA ASN A 35 9.13 6.46 19.56
C ASN A 35 8.70 5.96 18.18
N PRO A 36 8.58 4.64 17.95
CA PRO A 36 7.99 4.10 16.75
C PRO A 36 6.48 4.41 16.74
N VAL A 37 5.99 4.96 15.63
CA VAL A 37 4.56 5.17 15.38
C VAL A 37 4.13 4.31 14.19
N LEU A 38 2.89 3.81 14.23
CA LEU A 38 2.31 3.15 13.06
C LEU A 38 1.70 4.20 12.14
N TYR A 39 2.18 4.26 10.90
CA TYR A 39 1.70 5.18 9.87
C TYR A 39 1.02 4.41 8.74
N LEU A 40 -0.21 4.78 8.40
CA LEU A 40 -0.99 4.18 7.32
C LEU A 40 -1.51 5.26 6.37
N GLU A 41 -1.48 4.98 5.07
CA GLU A 41 -2.13 5.81 4.04
C GLU A 41 -3.33 5.06 3.49
N ILE A 42 -4.52 5.50 3.88
CA ILE A 42 -5.78 4.85 3.54
C ILE A 42 -6.36 5.53 2.30
N PRO A 43 -6.54 4.83 1.16
CA PRO A 43 -7.15 5.42 -0.01
C PRO A 43 -8.56 5.92 0.29
N ILE A 44 -8.87 7.10 -0.24
CA ILE A 44 -10.24 7.62 -0.25
C ILE A 44 -10.87 7.11 -1.53
N THR A 45 -11.76 6.13 -1.41
CA THR A 45 -12.41 5.46 -2.55
C THR A 45 -13.66 6.18 -3.04
N SER A 46 -14.18 7.14 -2.26
CA SER A 46 -15.24 8.04 -2.70
C SER A 46 -14.72 9.01 -3.75
N GLN A 47 -15.58 9.38 -4.70
CA GLN A 47 -15.28 10.42 -5.68
C GLN A 47 -14.88 11.71 -4.96
N VAL A 48 -13.64 12.16 -5.19
CA VAL A 48 -13.10 13.39 -4.61
C VAL A 48 -13.68 14.57 -5.40
N PRO A 49 -14.47 15.46 -4.78
CA PRO A 49 -15.03 16.61 -5.49
C PRO A 49 -13.96 17.70 -5.68
N ASP A 50 -14.06 18.47 -6.76
CA ASP A 50 -13.19 19.63 -7.00
C ASP A 50 -13.39 20.73 -5.95
N ILE A 51 -14.61 20.84 -5.42
CA ILE A 51 -15.01 21.80 -4.38
C ILE A 51 -15.87 21.07 -3.35
N CYS A 52 -15.57 21.27 -2.06
CA CYS A 52 -16.31 20.66 -0.99
C CYS A 52 -17.75 21.18 -0.89
N PRO A 53 -18.74 20.29 -0.70
CA PRO A 53 -20.15 20.65 -0.64
C PRO A 53 -20.48 21.49 0.60
N ALA A 54 -21.62 22.18 0.55
CA ALA A 54 -22.11 22.97 1.68
C ALA A 54 -22.37 22.12 2.93
N GLY A 55 -22.15 22.70 4.12
CA GLY A 55 -22.42 22.05 5.41
C GLY A 55 -21.22 21.34 6.06
N GLY A 56 -20.00 21.55 5.55
CA GLY A 56 -18.77 21.01 6.13
C GLY A 56 -17.72 22.08 6.46
N PRO A 57 -16.65 21.71 7.17
CA PRO A 57 -15.62 22.65 7.62
C PRO A 57 -14.83 23.29 6.46
N ASN A 58 -14.82 22.67 5.28
CA ASN A 58 -14.15 23.16 4.08
C ASN A 58 -15.12 23.55 2.95
N ALA A 59 -16.40 23.80 3.26
CA ALA A 59 -17.42 24.13 2.27
C ALA A 59 -17.00 25.29 1.35
N GLY A 60 -17.16 25.12 0.03
CA GLY A 60 -16.79 26.12 -0.97
C GLY A 60 -15.28 26.22 -1.27
N SER A 61 -14.45 25.40 -0.62
CA SER A 61 -13.01 25.30 -0.90
C SER A 61 -12.64 23.92 -1.47
N PRO A 62 -11.51 23.79 -2.18
CA PRO A 62 -10.98 22.48 -2.56
C PRO A 62 -10.70 21.60 -1.34
N PRO A 63 -10.78 20.27 -1.45
CA PRO A 63 -10.48 19.36 -0.33
C PRO A 63 -9.06 19.56 0.21
N PRO A 64 -8.86 19.44 1.54
CA PRO A 64 -7.53 19.45 2.16
C PRO A 64 -6.62 18.41 1.52
N GLN A 65 -5.38 18.80 1.24
CA GLN A 65 -4.40 17.88 0.67
C GLN A 65 -3.75 17.02 1.77
N PRO A 66 -3.51 15.72 1.52
CA PRO A 66 -3.87 14.99 0.31
C PRO A 66 -5.38 14.66 0.24
N ALA A 67 -5.96 14.80 -0.95
CA ALA A 67 -7.40 14.59 -1.16
C ALA A 67 -7.78 13.15 -1.58
N THR A 68 -6.82 12.37 -2.11
CA THR A 68 -7.05 11.00 -2.62
C THR A 68 -6.76 9.91 -1.59
N TYR A 69 -6.28 10.30 -0.41
CA TYR A 69 -5.96 9.38 0.69
C TYR A 69 -5.93 10.13 2.02
N ASP A 70 -6.13 9.39 3.09
CA ASP A 70 -5.95 9.88 4.43
C ASP A 70 -4.62 9.42 5.01
N GLN A 71 -3.97 10.32 5.75
CA GLN A 71 -2.74 10.03 6.46
C GLN A 71 -3.08 9.75 7.91
N VAL A 72 -2.98 8.49 8.30
CA VAL A 72 -3.36 8.03 9.63
C VAL A 72 -2.11 7.67 10.42
N VAL A 73 -1.94 8.30 11.58
CA VAL A 73 -0.89 7.95 12.54
C VAL A 73 -1.57 7.34 13.77
N TYR A 74 -1.11 6.16 14.16
CA TYR A 74 -1.42 5.56 15.46
C TYR A 74 -0.20 5.74 16.36
N ASP A 75 -0.38 6.53 17.42
CA ASP A 75 0.59 6.70 18.51
C ASP A 75 0.26 5.69 19.61
N ILE A 76 1.15 4.70 19.77
CA ILE A 76 1.02 3.64 20.76
C ILE A 76 2.02 3.96 21.87
N ARG A 77 1.51 4.41 23.02
CA ARG A 77 2.39 4.86 24.11
C ARG A 77 2.67 3.72 25.10
N PRO A 78 3.95 3.40 25.39
CA PRO A 78 4.27 2.47 26.46
C PRO A 78 4.03 3.12 27.84
N SER A 79 3.55 2.32 28.80
CA SER A 79 3.36 2.76 30.20
C SER A 79 4.68 2.96 30.95
N THR A 80 4.84 4.08 31.67
CA THR A 80 6.00 4.33 32.54
C THR A 80 5.63 4.72 33.98
N GLN A 81 4.51 4.22 34.53
CA GLN A 81 4.00 4.50 35.89
C GLN A 81 3.27 5.87 36.04
N ASP A 82 1.92 5.90 35.92
CA ASP A 82 0.94 6.44 36.91
C ASP A 82 -0.51 6.69 36.34
N TRP A 83 -1.49 6.68 37.27
CA TRP A 83 -2.99 6.75 37.27
C TRP A 83 -3.83 6.26 36.07
N LEU A 84 -3.38 6.37 34.81
CA LEU A 84 -4.11 5.87 33.62
C LEU A 84 -3.28 4.80 32.87
N ALA A 85 -2.90 3.72 33.55
CA ALA A 85 -2.12 2.64 32.94
C ALA A 85 -3.00 1.42 32.57
N PRO A 86 -2.73 0.68 31.46
CA PRO A 86 -1.57 0.80 30.55
C PRO A 86 -1.92 0.96 29.06
N ASN A 87 -1.09 1.68 28.30
CA ASN A 87 -1.04 1.64 26.83
C ASN A 87 -2.32 2.14 26.11
N SER A 88 -2.42 3.44 25.90
CA SER A 88 -3.46 4.02 25.04
C SER A 88 -3.03 4.03 23.56
N ILE A 89 -4.01 3.91 22.66
CA ILE A 89 -3.80 4.12 21.22
C ILE A 89 -4.50 5.41 20.83
N HIS A 90 -3.71 6.40 20.45
CA HIS A 90 -4.23 7.65 19.89
C HIS A 90 -4.15 7.61 18.38
N ARG A 91 -5.21 8.08 17.72
CA ARG A 91 -5.26 8.23 16.27
C ARG A 91 -5.18 9.70 15.88
N TYR A 92 -4.36 9.96 14.87
CA TYR A 92 -4.39 11.18 14.08
C TYR A 92 -4.84 10.84 12.66
N GLY A 93 -5.84 11.53 12.12
CA GLY A 93 -6.36 11.32 10.76
C GLY A 93 -7.81 11.78 10.63
N ARG A 94 -8.38 11.73 9.43
CA ARG A 94 -9.82 11.99 9.21
C ARG A 94 -10.64 10.86 9.81
N VAL A 95 -11.72 11.17 10.53
CA VAL A 95 -12.55 10.14 11.17
C VAL A 95 -13.36 9.40 10.09
N PRO A 96 -13.21 8.06 9.96
CA PRO A 96 -14.04 7.28 9.05
C PRO A 96 -15.50 7.27 9.53
N ALA A 97 -16.45 7.20 8.60
CA ALA A 97 -17.83 6.91 8.94
C ALA A 97 -17.99 5.45 9.42
N SER A 98 -19.17 5.11 9.94
CA SER A 98 -19.47 3.76 10.44
C SER A 98 -19.33 2.65 9.40
N ASP A 99 -19.43 3.00 8.11
CA ASP A 99 -19.21 2.09 6.98
C ASP A 99 -17.74 2.01 6.53
N GLY A 100 -16.83 2.71 7.23
CA GLY A 100 -15.41 2.79 6.92
C GLY A 100 -15.04 3.79 5.82
N SER A 101 -16.02 4.49 5.21
CA SER A 101 -15.75 5.53 4.22
C SER A 101 -15.09 6.76 4.86
N ILE A 102 -14.20 7.42 4.12
CA ILE A 102 -13.52 8.63 4.58
C ILE A 102 -14.00 9.80 3.74
N ASN A 103 -14.54 10.82 4.39
CA ASN A 103 -14.92 12.05 3.71
C ASN A 103 -13.66 12.87 3.35
N PRO A 104 -13.35 13.10 2.06
CA PRO A 104 -12.16 13.87 1.66
C PRO A 104 -12.19 15.33 2.12
N CYS A 105 -13.37 15.88 2.38
CA CYS A 105 -13.59 17.26 2.78
C CYS A 105 -13.55 17.48 4.30
N SER A 106 -13.35 16.44 5.10
CA SER A 106 -13.16 16.60 6.54
C SER A 106 -11.71 16.95 6.88
N ASN A 107 -11.53 17.63 8.01
CA ASN A 107 -10.20 17.89 8.56
C ASN A 107 -9.71 16.65 9.32
N PRO A 108 -8.40 16.34 9.27
CA PRO A 108 -7.83 15.35 10.17
C PRO A 108 -7.98 15.83 11.62
N VAL A 109 -8.37 14.91 12.50
CA VAL A 109 -8.51 15.16 13.93
C VAL A 109 -7.28 14.61 14.63
N ALA A 110 -6.71 15.40 15.54
CA ALA A 110 -5.61 14.95 16.39
C ALA A 110 -6.15 14.32 17.68
N SER A 111 -5.61 13.15 18.02
CA SER A 111 -5.70 12.56 19.36
C SER A 111 -7.04 11.96 19.75
N ASP A 112 -7.74 11.32 18.82
CA ASP A 112 -8.89 10.48 19.17
C ASP A 112 -8.39 9.23 19.92
N THR A 113 -8.90 8.99 21.13
CA THR A 113 -8.50 7.83 21.95
C THR A 113 -9.31 6.63 21.50
N LEU A 114 -8.66 5.71 20.78
CA LEU A 114 -9.32 4.51 20.24
C LEU A 114 -9.43 3.38 21.25
N VAL A 115 -8.38 3.22 22.07
CA VAL A 115 -8.36 2.24 23.15
C VAL A 115 -7.73 2.88 24.36
N ASP A 116 -8.46 2.77 25.47
CA ASP A 116 -7.96 3.00 26.80
C ASP A 116 -7.63 1.65 27.45
N ALA A 117 -6.45 1.54 28.04
CA ALA A 117 -5.91 0.32 28.64
C ALA A 117 -5.82 -0.92 27.70
N ILE A 118 -4.77 -1.10 26.87
CA ILE A 118 -4.64 -2.33 26.04
C ILE A 118 -4.48 -3.59 26.91
N ALA A 119 -5.25 -4.64 26.61
CA ALA A 119 -5.16 -5.94 27.28
C ALA A 119 -3.76 -6.56 27.14
N ALA A 120 -3.18 -7.04 28.24
CA ALA A 120 -1.89 -7.72 28.21
C ALA A 120 -1.96 -9.10 27.53
N GLU A 121 -3.08 -9.79 27.68
CA GLU A 121 -3.36 -11.12 27.12
C GLU A 121 -4.80 -11.14 26.58
N ILE A 122 -5.08 -12.01 25.60
CA ILE A 122 -6.41 -12.19 25.05
C ILE A 122 -6.76 -13.68 25.00
N ASP A 123 -7.95 -14.03 25.47
CA ASP A 123 -8.37 -15.44 25.58
C ASP A 123 -8.50 -16.13 24.21
N ASN A 124 -8.92 -15.37 23.20
CA ASN A 124 -9.06 -15.83 21.83
C ASN A 124 -8.27 -14.92 20.92
N THR A 125 -7.23 -15.46 20.29
CA THR A 125 -6.48 -14.74 19.26
C THR A 125 -7.33 -14.66 17.98
N PRO A 126 -7.61 -13.44 17.47
CA PRO A 126 -8.27 -13.26 16.19
C PRO A 126 -7.62 -14.06 15.07
N THR A 127 -8.44 -14.58 14.16
CA THR A 127 -7.94 -15.28 12.99
C THR A 127 -7.45 -14.27 11.94
N CYS A 128 -6.28 -14.57 11.35
CA CYS A 128 -5.79 -13.90 10.15
C CYS A 128 -5.93 -14.89 8.98
N PRO A 129 -6.81 -14.64 8.00
CA PRO A 129 -7.02 -15.56 6.88
C PRO A 129 -5.75 -15.71 6.05
N THR A 130 -5.39 -16.94 5.67
CA THR A 130 -4.27 -17.21 4.74
C THR A 130 -4.54 -16.55 3.38
N PRO A 131 -3.56 -15.87 2.73
CA PRO A 131 -2.12 -15.81 3.04
C PRO A 131 -1.71 -14.68 4.00
N GLY A 132 -2.64 -14.09 4.75
CA GLY A 132 -2.37 -13.03 5.70
C GLY A 132 -1.47 -13.47 6.86
N VAL A 133 -0.72 -12.51 7.39
CA VAL A 133 0.20 -12.70 8.52
C VAL A 133 -0.28 -11.89 9.72
N MET A 134 -0.40 -12.56 10.87
CA MET A 134 -0.67 -11.91 12.14
C MET A 134 0.62 -11.42 12.81
N MET A 135 0.63 -10.18 13.27
CA MET A 135 1.71 -9.53 14.01
C MET A 135 1.14 -8.86 15.27
N GLY A 136 1.99 -8.62 16.29
CA GLY A 136 1.57 -8.05 17.57
C GLY A 136 1.44 -9.08 18.70
N LYS A 137 0.96 -8.63 19.87
CA LYS A 137 0.82 -9.45 21.09
C LYS A 137 -0.29 -8.87 21.97
N GLY A 138 -0.97 -9.74 22.72
CA GLY A 138 -2.01 -9.34 23.67
C GLY A 138 -3.15 -8.64 22.94
N GLY A 139 -3.62 -7.54 23.51
CA GLY A 139 -4.73 -6.73 23.00
C GLY A 139 -4.37 -5.84 21.81
N PHE A 140 -3.16 -5.87 21.27
CA PHE A 140 -2.83 -5.19 20.02
C PHE A 140 -2.28 -6.19 18.99
N GLN A 141 -3.05 -6.40 17.93
CA GLN A 141 -2.67 -7.29 16.84
C GLN A 141 -2.97 -6.64 15.48
N ALA A 142 -2.14 -6.93 14.49
CA ALA A 142 -2.31 -6.50 13.12
C ALA A 142 -2.28 -7.73 12.21
N CYS A 143 -3.36 -7.96 11.47
CA CYS A 143 -3.41 -8.96 10.41
C CYS A 143 -3.20 -8.26 9.07
N VAL A 144 -2.12 -8.61 8.38
CA VAL A 144 -1.74 -8.01 7.10
C VAL A 144 -1.90 -9.03 5.99
N GLN A 145 -2.75 -8.73 5.00
CA GLN A 145 -3.00 -9.58 3.84
C GLN A 145 -2.91 -8.73 2.57
N GLY A 146 -1.78 -8.79 1.86
CA GLY A 146 -1.53 -7.93 0.71
C GLY A 146 -1.57 -6.45 1.10
N SER A 147 -2.48 -5.67 0.51
CA SER A 147 -2.73 -4.26 0.83
C SER A 147 -3.80 -4.05 1.92
N GLN A 148 -4.33 -5.11 2.51
CA GLN A 148 -5.31 -5.01 3.59
C GLN A 148 -4.61 -5.12 4.94
N VAL A 149 -4.87 -4.16 5.83
CA VAL A 149 -4.41 -4.17 7.22
C VAL A 149 -5.63 -4.12 8.13
N ASN A 150 -5.80 -5.19 8.90
CA ASN A 150 -6.79 -5.26 9.96
C ASN A 150 -6.07 -5.02 11.29
N LEU A 151 -6.29 -3.85 11.88
CA LEU A 151 -5.85 -3.56 13.24
C LEU A 151 -6.91 -4.04 14.21
N ILE A 152 -6.48 -4.82 15.19
CA ILE A 152 -7.34 -5.45 16.18
C ILE A 152 -6.86 -5.00 17.53
N MET A 153 -7.71 -4.24 18.20
CA MET A 153 -7.40 -3.60 19.46
C MET A 153 -8.40 -4.08 20.51
N ARG A 154 -7.93 -4.53 21.67
CA ARG A 154 -8.74 -5.01 22.78
C ARG A 154 -8.30 -4.29 24.05
N SER A 155 -9.27 -3.68 24.72
CA SER A 155 -9.06 -3.11 26.05
C SER A 155 -8.96 -4.22 27.10
N GLN A 156 -8.22 -3.95 28.18
CA GLN A 156 -8.16 -4.75 29.39
C GLN A 156 -9.46 -4.69 30.18
N ILE A 157 -10.28 -3.66 29.95
CA ILE A 157 -11.60 -3.54 30.56
C ILE A 157 -12.50 -4.57 29.87
N SER A 158 -12.96 -5.56 30.64
CA SER A 158 -13.67 -6.76 30.17
C SER A 158 -14.95 -6.47 29.39
N ASP A 159 -15.54 -5.30 29.59
CA ASP A 159 -16.84 -4.92 29.04
C ASP A 159 -16.73 -4.11 27.73
N VAL A 160 -15.50 -3.88 27.24
CA VAL A 160 -15.26 -3.07 26.03
C VAL A 160 -14.96 -4.00 24.84
N GLU A 161 -15.76 -3.82 23.79
CA GLU A 161 -15.74 -4.61 22.56
C GLU A 161 -14.41 -4.52 21.79
N ILE A 162 -14.04 -5.60 21.11
CA ILE A 162 -12.88 -5.64 20.20
C ILE A 162 -13.10 -4.56 19.12
N HIS A 163 -12.24 -3.54 19.13
CA HIS A 163 -12.22 -2.56 18.06
C HIS A 163 -11.42 -3.11 16.90
N ARG A 164 -12.14 -3.55 15.86
CA ARG A 164 -11.55 -3.99 14.60
C ARG A 164 -11.60 -2.85 13.59
N LEU A 165 -10.45 -2.25 13.33
CA LEU A 165 -10.28 -1.29 12.25
C LEU A 165 -9.75 -2.03 11.03
N SER A 166 -10.64 -2.32 10.09
CA SER A 166 -10.26 -2.91 8.81
C SER A 166 -10.01 -1.78 7.82
N SER A 167 -8.79 -1.69 7.27
CA SER A 167 -8.44 -0.64 6.32
C SER A 167 -7.63 -1.20 5.16
N THR A 168 -7.87 -0.65 3.97
CA THR A 168 -6.97 -0.85 2.83
C THR A 168 -5.84 0.15 3.01
N ALA A 169 -4.62 -0.33 3.19
CA ALA A 169 -3.44 0.50 3.29
C ALA A 169 -2.69 0.45 1.96
N THR A 170 -2.35 1.62 1.44
CA THR A 170 -1.40 1.72 0.34
C THR A 170 -0.02 1.99 0.90
N SER A 171 0.94 1.13 0.60
CA SER A 171 2.33 1.48 0.83
C SER A 171 2.73 2.51 -0.22
N ARG A 172 2.74 3.82 0.12
CA ARG A 172 3.55 4.75 -0.69
C ARG A 172 5.00 4.58 -0.33
N THR A 173 5.61 3.54 -0.87
CA THR A 173 7.03 3.59 -1.23
C THR A 173 7.37 5.03 -1.61
N GLY A 174 8.15 5.70 -0.75
CA GLY A 174 8.32 7.15 -0.80
C GLY A 174 8.57 7.57 -2.24
N THR A 175 7.76 8.48 -2.76
CA THR A 175 7.88 9.10 -4.10
C THR A 175 8.81 8.34 -5.04
N SER A 176 8.23 7.43 -5.83
CA SER A 176 8.86 6.45 -6.76
C SER A 176 9.21 5.10 -6.12
N GLN A 177 8.23 4.19 -6.07
CA GLN A 177 8.59 2.84 -6.53
C GLN A 177 8.95 3.02 -8.01
N PRO A 178 10.19 2.73 -8.43
CA PRO A 178 10.52 2.77 -9.85
C PRO A 178 9.48 1.91 -10.56
N SER A 179 8.81 2.50 -11.55
CA SER A 179 7.97 1.77 -12.49
C SER A 179 8.78 1.67 -13.78
N PRO A 180 8.73 0.55 -14.51
CA PRO A 180 9.27 0.53 -15.84
C PRO A 180 8.58 1.61 -16.69
N VAL A 181 9.34 2.28 -17.55
CA VAL A 181 8.78 3.15 -18.59
C VAL A 181 8.82 2.34 -19.88
N LEU A 182 7.65 2.01 -20.42
CA LEU A 182 7.51 1.21 -21.63
C LEU A 182 7.41 2.13 -22.86
N THR A 183 8.22 1.82 -23.85
CA THR A 183 8.14 2.35 -25.21
C THR A 183 7.97 1.20 -26.17
N ALA A 184 7.24 1.43 -27.26
CA ALA A 184 7.05 0.39 -28.26
C ALA A 184 6.89 0.98 -29.64
N THR A 185 7.31 0.21 -30.64
CA THR A 185 7.17 0.55 -32.05
C THR A 185 6.64 -0.66 -32.81
N GLN A 186 5.62 -0.45 -33.62
CA GLN A 186 5.17 -1.43 -34.60
C GLN A 186 5.97 -1.26 -35.88
N GLN A 187 6.53 -2.35 -36.41
CA GLN A 187 7.20 -2.32 -37.70
C GLN A 187 6.17 -2.04 -38.82
N PRO A 188 6.40 -1.01 -39.67
CA PRO A 188 5.42 -0.60 -40.68
C PRO A 188 5.00 -1.75 -41.59
N GLY A 189 3.69 -1.90 -41.80
CA GLY A 189 3.14 -2.95 -42.68
C GLY A 189 3.16 -4.37 -42.10
N THR A 190 3.54 -4.54 -40.84
CA THR A 190 3.58 -5.86 -40.17
C THR A 190 2.85 -5.82 -38.82
N ASN A 191 2.65 -6.99 -38.23
CA ASN A 191 2.15 -7.15 -36.86
C ASN A 191 3.28 -7.33 -35.84
N GLN A 192 4.54 -7.14 -36.25
CA GLN A 192 5.68 -7.23 -35.36
C GLN A 192 5.82 -5.95 -34.54
N ILE A 193 5.94 -6.11 -33.22
CA ILE A 193 6.15 -5.02 -32.28
C ILE A 193 7.45 -5.23 -31.51
N GLU A 194 8.21 -4.15 -31.38
CA GLU A 194 9.40 -4.08 -30.55
C GLU A 194 9.07 -3.31 -29.28
N LEU A 195 9.18 -4.00 -28.15
CA LEU A 195 8.95 -3.45 -26.81
C LEU A 195 10.30 -3.14 -26.17
N ASN A 196 10.48 -1.92 -25.68
CA ASN A 196 11.67 -1.49 -24.97
C ASN A 196 11.26 -0.80 -23.67
N TRP A 197 11.91 -1.13 -22.56
CA TRP A 197 11.60 -0.51 -21.28
C TRP A 197 12.82 -0.02 -20.52
N GLN A 198 12.63 1.06 -19.77
CA GLN A 198 13.65 1.63 -18.90
C GLN A 198 13.29 1.40 -17.44
N TRP A 199 14.29 1.04 -16.64
CA TRP A 199 14.16 0.80 -15.20
C TRP A 199 15.10 1.71 -14.44
N SER A 200 14.54 2.51 -13.52
CA SER A 200 15.29 3.45 -12.67
C SER A 200 15.63 2.88 -11.29
N GLY A 201 15.24 1.63 -11.00
CA GLY A 201 15.54 0.97 -9.73
C GLY A 201 16.85 0.20 -9.73
N ALA A 202 17.13 -0.54 -8.65
CA ALA A 202 18.30 -1.39 -8.55
C ALA A 202 18.30 -2.47 -9.66
N LEU A 203 19.43 -2.65 -10.33
CA LEU A 203 19.60 -3.61 -11.44
C LEU A 203 19.97 -5.02 -10.97
N SER A 204 20.50 -5.17 -9.76
CA SER A 204 20.92 -6.48 -9.24
C SER A 204 19.70 -7.35 -8.94
N GLY A 205 19.54 -8.44 -9.68
CA GLY A 205 18.47 -9.42 -9.44
C GLY A 205 17.07 -8.99 -9.88
N VAL A 206 16.96 -7.99 -10.77
CA VAL A 206 15.69 -7.59 -11.37
C VAL A 206 15.31 -8.54 -12.52
N THR A 207 14.05 -8.94 -12.54
CA THR A 207 13.39 -9.58 -13.70
C THR A 207 12.19 -8.74 -14.13
N PHE A 208 11.84 -8.78 -15.39
CA PHE A 208 10.72 -8.05 -15.98
C PHE A 208 9.70 -9.05 -16.49
N GLU A 209 8.43 -8.76 -16.22
CA GLU A 209 7.29 -9.48 -16.78
C GLU A 209 6.53 -8.55 -17.72
N VAL A 210 6.32 -8.99 -18.95
CA VAL A 210 5.51 -8.26 -19.92
C VAL A 210 4.16 -8.94 -20.03
N ASN A 211 3.11 -8.18 -19.79
CA ASN A 211 1.73 -8.62 -19.91
C ASN A 211 1.09 -7.98 -21.13
N GLN A 212 0.30 -8.78 -21.84
CA GLN A 212 -0.60 -8.35 -22.89
C GLN A 212 -2.03 -8.41 -22.37
N GLU A 213 -2.82 -7.41 -22.73
CA GLU A 213 -4.25 -7.32 -22.49
C GLU A 213 -4.98 -7.02 -23.79
N ILE A 214 -6.04 -7.77 -24.07
CA ILE A 214 -6.97 -7.54 -25.15
C ILE A 214 -8.26 -6.97 -24.53
N PRO A 215 -8.51 -5.64 -24.58
CA PRO A 215 -9.59 -5.01 -23.82
C PRO A 215 -10.99 -5.50 -24.22
N SER A 216 -11.20 -5.82 -25.49
CA SER A 216 -12.47 -6.35 -26.04
C SER A 216 -12.91 -7.64 -25.35
N THR A 217 -11.96 -8.51 -25.00
CA THR A 217 -12.23 -9.83 -24.41
C THR A 217 -11.81 -9.91 -22.95
N SER A 218 -11.19 -8.85 -22.41
CA SER A 218 -10.51 -8.85 -21.10
C SER A 218 -9.48 -9.97 -20.94
N GLN A 219 -9.00 -10.54 -22.05
CA GLN A 219 -7.99 -11.59 -22.03
C GLN A 219 -6.64 -11.00 -21.65
N LYS A 220 -5.99 -11.58 -20.64
CA LYS A 220 -4.63 -11.23 -20.22
C LYS A 220 -3.70 -12.42 -20.39
N SER A 221 -2.55 -12.18 -20.98
CA SER A 221 -1.50 -13.18 -21.17
C SER A 221 -0.14 -12.61 -20.79
N LYS A 222 0.72 -13.48 -20.26
CA LYS A 222 2.12 -13.14 -20.03
C LYS A 222 2.93 -13.56 -21.24
N ILE A 223 3.63 -12.60 -21.85
CA ILE A 223 4.35 -12.84 -23.11
C ILE A 223 5.87 -12.85 -22.95
N TYR A 224 6.39 -12.35 -21.81
CA TYR A 224 7.82 -12.39 -21.52
C TYR A 224 8.09 -12.44 -20.02
N THR A 225 9.17 -13.12 -19.64
CA THR A 225 9.77 -13.06 -18.31
C THR A 225 11.28 -13.23 -18.43
N GLY A 226 12.05 -12.26 -17.94
CA GLY A 226 13.52 -12.31 -18.02
C GLY A 226 14.18 -11.03 -17.52
N SER A 227 15.50 -10.95 -17.60
CA SER A 227 16.27 -9.78 -17.12
C SER A 227 16.53 -8.72 -18.18
N ASP A 228 16.19 -8.98 -19.45
CA ASP A 228 16.46 -8.04 -20.54
C ASP A 228 15.56 -6.81 -20.43
N SER A 229 15.99 -5.70 -21.03
CA SER A 229 15.23 -4.45 -21.10
C SER A 229 14.41 -4.29 -22.38
N ARG A 230 14.24 -5.38 -23.14
CA ARG A 230 13.56 -5.40 -24.44
C ARG A 230 12.98 -6.77 -24.76
N ASN A 231 11.92 -6.78 -25.56
CA ASN A 231 11.35 -8.00 -26.14
C ASN A 231 10.70 -7.68 -27.49
N SER A 232 10.76 -8.62 -28.44
CA SER A 232 10.02 -8.54 -29.70
C SER A 232 8.90 -9.57 -29.66
N THR A 233 7.70 -9.19 -30.07
CA THR A 233 6.56 -10.12 -30.21
C THR A 233 5.76 -9.78 -31.45
N GLU A 234 5.02 -10.76 -31.97
CA GLU A 234 4.05 -10.55 -33.03
C GLU A 234 2.64 -10.48 -32.42
N MET A 235 1.82 -9.53 -32.89
CA MET A 235 0.42 -9.47 -32.49
C MET A 235 -0.35 -10.61 -33.15
N GLN A 236 -1.00 -11.43 -32.31
CA GLN A 236 -1.84 -12.55 -32.71
C GLN A 236 -3.28 -12.20 -32.37
N GLY A 237 -4.16 -12.07 -33.37
CA GLY A 237 -5.54 -11.64 -33.14
C GLY A 237 -6.25 -11.20 -34.43
N LEU A 238 -7.51 -10.77 -34.29
CA LEU A 238 -8.29 -10.27 -35.42
C LEU A 238 -7.84 -8.84 -35.79
N ALA A 239 -7.82 -8.53 -37.09
CA ALA A 239 -7.59 -7.17 -37.56
C ALA A 239 -8.64 -6.22 -36.96
N GLY A 240 -8.19 -5.10 -36.39
CA GLY A 240 -9.06 -4.14 -35.68
C GLY A 240 -9.16 -4.36 -34.16
N GLU A 241 -8.68 -5.48 -33.63
CA GLU A 241 -8.61 -5.71 -32.18
C GLU A 241 -7.48 -4.90 -31.54
N GLN A 242 -7.69 -4.32 -30.36
CA GLN A 242 -6.65 -3.56 -29.68
C GLN A 242 -5.85 -4.48 -28.76
N HIS A 243 -4.52 -4.49 -28.90
CA HIS A 243 -3.61 -5.23 -28.05
C HIS A 243 -2.80 -4.22 -27.23
N CYS A 244 -2.93 -4.27 -25.92
CA CYS A 244 -2.27 -3.38 -24.99
C CYS A 244 -1.19 -4.12 -24.19
N TYR A 245 -0.08 -3.44 -23.91
CA TYR A 245 1.07 -4.02 -23.25
C TYR A 245 1.46 -3.21 -22.03
N THR A 246 1.86 -3.90 -20.97
CA THR A 246 2.43 -3.33 -19.74
C THR A 246 3.63 -4.16 -19.28
N VAL A 247 4.55 -3.52 -18.55
CA VAL A 247 5.73 -4.17 -17.97
C VAL A 247 5.74 -3.96 -16.47
N THR A 248 6.07 -5.02 -15.74
CA THR A 248 6.29 -5.00 -14.30
C THR A 248 7.68 -5.52 -13.99
N ALA A 249 8.42 -4.85 -13.12
CA ALA A 249 9.70 -5.32 -12.61
C ALA A 249 9.51 -6.13 -11.31
N LYS A 250 10.30 -7.17 -11.13
CA LYS A 250 10.37 -8.02 -9.94
C LYS A 250 11.78 -8.04 -9.39
N VAL A 251 11.93 -7.71 -8.12
CA VAL A 251 13.20 -7.82 -7.38
C VAL A 251 12.95 -8.69 -6.16
N GLY A 252 13.47 -9.92 -6.19
CA GLY A 252 13.12 -10.94 -5.20
C GLY A 252 11.63 -11.27 -5.23
N GLN A 253 10.92 -11.01 -4.12
CA GLN A 253 9.46 -11.22 -3.99
C GLN A 253 8.63 -9.94 -4.23
N ILE A 254 9.28 -8.81 -4.55
CA ILE A 254 8.61 -7.52 -4.71
C ILE A 254 8.33 -7.27 -6.19
N SER A 255 7.09 -6.92 -6.53
CA SER A 255 6.71 -6.41 -7.85
C SER A 255 6.57 -4.88 -7.84
N SER A 256 7.02 -4.21 -8.90
CA SER A 256 6.74 -2.80 -9.17
C SER A 256 5.26 -2.56 -9.51
N PRO A 257 4.80 -1.30 -9.56
CA PRO A 257 3.62 -0.95 -10.32
C PRO A 257 3.82 -1.29 -11.80
N GLU A 258 2.72 -1.44 -12.53
CA GLU A 258 2.76 -1.56 -13.99
C GLU A 258 3.32 -0.28 -14.62
N SER A 259 3.99 -0.44 -15.76
CA SER A 259 4.41 0.67 -16.61
C SER A 259 3.21 1.45 -17.15
N ASN A 260 3.49 2.55 -17.86
CA ASN A 260 2.53 3.09 -18.82
C ASN A 260 2.08 2.00 -19.81
N LYS A 261 0.83 2.08 -20.24
CA LYS A 261 0.23 1.16 -21.20
C LYS A 261 0.51 1.65 -22.63
N VAL A 262 0.92 0.74 -23.51
CA VAL A 262 1.05 1.03 -24.94
C VAL A 262 0.18 0.07 -25.72
N CYS A 263 -0.61 0.58 -26.66
CA CYS A 263 -1.58 -0.23 -27.41
C CYS A 263 -1.38 -0.10 -28.92
N PHE A 264 -1.56 -1.21 -29.63
CA PHE A 264 -1.52 -1.30 -31.08
C PHE A 264 -2.72 -2.09 -31.60
N THR A 265 -2.98 -1.94 -32.88
CA THR A 265 -4.02 -2.68 -33.59
C THR A 265 -3.37 -3.47 -34.71
N PRO A 266 -3.60 -4.78 -34.82
CA PRO A 266 -3.10 -5.59 -35.92
C PRO A 266 -3.59 -5.03 -37.25
N VAL A 267 -2.68 -4.94 -38.20
CA VAL A 267 -3.00 -4.62 -39.59
C VAL A 267 -3.30 -5.91 -40.34
N THR A 268 -4.20 -5.84 -41.31
CA THR A 268 -4.37 -6.90 -42.30
C THR A 268 -3.10 -6.94 -43.16
N VAL A 269 -2.31 -7.99 -43.01
CA VAL A 269 -1.16 -8.25 -43.88
C VAL A 269 -1.72 -8.89 -45.15
N TYR A 270 -1.70 -8.16 -46.27
CA TYR A 270 -2.10 -8.64 -47.59
C TYR A 270 -0.93 -9.32 -48.31
#